data_AF-A0A3C0C9R7-F1
#
_entry.id   AF-A0A3C0C9R7-F1
#
_cell.length_a   1.000
_cell.length_b   1.000
_cell.length_c   1.000
_cell.angle_alpha   90.00
_cell.angle_beta   90.00
_cell.angle_gamma   90.00
#
_symmetry.space_group_name_H-M   'P 1'
#
loop_
_entity.id
_entity.type
_entity.pdbx_description
1 polymer ?
#
loop_
_entity_poly.entity_id
_entity_poly.type
_entity_poly.pdbx_seq_one_letter_code
_entity_poly.pdbx_strand_id
1 'polypeptide(L)'
;MFSINPNPKHLYPLTPELAADAEREFSRLKSRFGDEKFALFAARPEFKSVLALSDFIADTLYAYPDECVKLLKAGALDFPLYALPGSIPSKNERPSEDPEDLIAKDVTDFLKADLHENDLKKKLRILRRTRLAMLAWRDLTGMAPLDEVFRALTSYAEQIVLRTLALVRSSFKISLGDALEDNGDPV
;
A
#
# COMPACT_ATOMS: atom_id res chain seq x y z
N MET A 1 -17.50 -27.35 9.39
CA MET A 1 -17.13 -26.17 8.59
C MET A 1 -15.93 -25.55 9.29
N PHE A 2 -14.74 -25.60 8.69
CA PHE A 2 -13.56 -24.98 9.30
C PHE A 2 -13.74 -23.46 9.24
N SER A 3 -13.96 -22.81 10.38
CA SER A 3 -14.01 -21.35 10.45
C SER A 3 -12.56 -20.87 10.47
N ILE A 4 -12.03 -20.52 9.29
CA ILE A 4 -10.72 -19.89 9.16
C ILE A 4 -10.93 -18.42 9.47
N ASN A 5 -10.94 -18.06 10.76
CA ASN A 5 -10.87 -16.67 11.19
C ASN A 5 -9.42 -16.39 11.57
N PRO A 6 -8.68 -15.61 10.79
CA PRO A 6 -7.37 -15.11 11.20
C PRO A 6 -7.44 -14.45 12.57
N ASN A 7 -6.50 -14.78 13.47
CA ASN A 7 -6.44 -14.20 14.80
C ASN A 7 -5.05 -13.59 15.02
N PRO A 8 -4.96 -12.27 15.24
CA PRO A 8 -3.67 -11.60 15.40
C PRO A 8 -2.92 -12.03 16.66
N LYS A 9 -3.61 -12.65 17.63
CA LYS A 9 -3.01 -13.22 18.86
C LYS A 9 -2.65 -14.70 18.73
N HIS A 10 -3.17 -15.38 17.71
CA HIS A 10 -3.00 -16.82 17.52
C HIS A 10 -2.80 -17.13 16.03
N LEU A 11 -1.54 -17.03 15.60
CA LEU A 11 -1.14 -17.44 14.25
C LEU A 11 -1.33 -18.95 14.10
N TYR A 12 -1.83 -19.37 12.94
CA TYR A 12 -1.97 -20.79 12.63
C TYR A 12 -0.60 -21.47 12.60
N PRO A 13 -0.45 -22.66 13.20
CA PRO A 13 0.77 -23.43 13.06
C PRO A 13 0.96 -23.80 11.59
N LEU A 14 2.16 -23.51 11.05
CA LEU A 14 2.49 -23.86 9.68
C LEU A 14 2.69 -25.38 9.57
N THR A 15 2.19 -25.98 8.49
CA THR A 15 2.57 -27.35 8.13
C THR A 15 4.05 -27.40 7.77
N PRO A 16 4.69 -28.58 7.76
CA PRO A 16 6.09 -28.71 7.37
C PRO A 16 6.40 -28.11 5.99
N GLU A 17 5.48 -28.24 5.03
CA GLU A 17 5.61 -27.69 3.68
C GLU A 17 5.61 -26.16 3.72
N LEU A 18 4.62 -25.56 4.39
CA LEU A 18 4.51 -24.11 4.54
C LEU A 18 5.67 -23.52 5.34
N ALA A 19 6.19 -24.25 6.33
CA ALA A 19 7.38 -23.83 7.07
C ALA A 19 8.63 -23.81 6.18
N ALA A 20 8.77 -24.77 5.27
CA ALA A 20 9.86 -24.79 4.29
C ALA A 20 9.73 -23.63 3.28
N ASP A 21 8.52 -23.35 2.81
CA ASP A 21 8.22 -22.20 1.94
C ASP A 21 8.55 -20.87 2.62
N ALA A 22 8.12 -20.69 3.87
CA ALA A 22 8.48 -19.51 4.68
C ALA A 22 9.99 -19.32 4.76
N GLU A 23 10.77 -20.38 5.03
CA GLU A 23 12.21 -20.26 5.21
C GLU A 23 12.93 -19.91 3.90
N ARG A 24 12.46 -20.47 2.78
CA ARG A 24 12.95 -20.12 1.44
C ARG A 24 12.74 -18.63 1.16
N GLU A 25 11.51 -18.14 1.35
CA GLU A 25 11.16 -16.75 1.09
C GLU A 25 11.85 -15.78 2.06
N PHE A 26 11.99 -16.18 3.34
CA PHE A 26 12.71 -15.42 4.35
C PHE A 26 14.18 -15.24 3.97
N SER A 27 14.84 -16.31 3.54
CA SER A 27 16.22 -16.28 3.06
C SER A 27 16.37 -15.43 1.79
N ARG A 28 15.43 -15.58 0.85
CA ARG A 28 15.37 -14.80 -0.40
C ARG A 28 15.30 -13.30 -0.09
N LEU A 29 14.40 -12.89 0.80
CA LEU A 29 14.23 -11.48 1.19
C LEU A 29 15.41 -10.94 1.98
N LYS A 30 16.01 -11.73 2.88
CA LYS A 30 17.20 -11.32 3.64
C LYS A 30 18.36 -10.94 2.73
N SER A 31 18.61 -11.75 1.69
CA SER A 31 19.66 -11.47 0.70
C SER A 31 19.41 -10.18 -0.10
N ARG A 32 18.14 -9.78 -0.24
CA ARG A 32 17.72 -8.61 -1.04
C ARG A 32 17.71 -7.30 -0.24
N PHE A 33 17.27 -7.34 1.02
CA PHE A 33 16.93 -6.13 1.80
C PHE A 33 18.15 -5.49 2.47
N GLY A 34 19.23 -6.25 2.68
CA GLY A 34 20.28 -5.89 3.63
C GLY A 34 19.78 -6.00 5.09
N ASP A 35 20.71 -6.13 6.03
CA ASP A 35 20.37 -6.54 7.40
C ASP A 35 19.44 -5.57 8.13
N GLU A 36 19.64 -4.25 7.99
CA GLU A 36 18.83 -3.24 8.68
C GLU A 36 17.36 -3.26 8.25
N LYS A 37 17.10 -3.20 6.94
CA LYS A 37 15.72 -3.21 6.42
C LYS A 37 15.03 -4.53 6.71
N PHE A 38 15.76 -5.64 6.59
CA PHE A 38 15.22 -6.95 6.86
C PHE A 38 14.83 -7.12 8.34
N ALA A 39 15.65 -6.61 9.26
CA ALA A 39 15.39 -6.67 10.70
C ALA A 39 14.05 -6.02 11.08
N LEU A 40 13.62 -4.97 10.38
CA LEU A 40 12.32 -4.33 10.62
C LEU A 40 11.14 -5.27 10.37
N PHE A 41 11.19 -6.08 9.31
CA PHE A 41 10.16 -7.09 9.04
C PHE A 41 10.33 -8.33 9.91
N ALA A 42 11.58 -8.78 10.12
CA ALA A 42 11.87 -9.96 10.95
C ALA A 42 11.49 -9.79 12.42
N ALA A 43 11.38 -8.55 12.91
CA ALA A 43 10.86 -8.26 14.25
C ALA A 43 9.37 -8.57 14.41
N ARG A 44 8.62 -8.74 13.31
CA ARG A 44 7.18 -9.04 13.34
C ARG A 44 6.94 -10.54 13.55
N PRO A 45 6.20 -10.96 14.60
CA PRO A 45 5.98 -12.37 14.88
C PRO A 45 5.26 -13.11 13.75
N GLU A 46 4.42 -12.41 13.00
CA GLU A 46 3.62 -12.94 11.90
C GLU A 46 4.36 -13.03 10.57
N PHE A 47 5.57 -12.47 10.45
CA PHE A 47 6.23 -12.31 9.15
C PHE A 47 6.46 -13.65 8.44
N LYS A 48 7.01 -14.65 9.13
CA LYS A 48 7.24 -15.98 8.52
C LYS A 48 5.94 -16.63 8.08
N SER A 49 4.87 -16.51 8.87
CA SER A 49 3.55 -17.03 8.50
C SER A 49 3.02 -16.35 7.24
N VAL A 50 3.16 -15.03 7.14
CA VAL A 50 2.72 -14.29 5.94
C VAL A 50 3.52 -14.69 4.70
N LEU A 51 4.84 -14.90 4.83
CA LEU A 51 5.66 -15.37 3.73
C LEU A 51 5.28 -16.78 3.24
N ALA A 52 4.89 -17.68 4.15
CA ALA A 52 4.36 -18.99 3.77
C ALA A 52 3.01 -18.91 3.05
N LEU A 53 2.15 -17.97 3.46
CA LEU A 53 0.76 -17.92 3.04
C LEU A 53 0.52 -17.05 1.79
N SER A 54 1.49 -16.22 1.39
CA SER A 54 1.30 -15.26 0.30
C SER A 54 2.57 -14.93 -0.50
N ASP A 55 2.70 -15.59 -1.65
CA ASP A 55 3.70 -15.22 -2.66
C ASP A 55 3.54 -13.77 -3.14
N PHE A 56 2.29 -13.28 -3.23
CA PHE A 56 2.02 -11.90 -3.62
C PHE A 56 2.70 -10.89 -2.69
N ILE A 57 2.66 -11.12 -1.37
CA ILE A 57 3.33 -10.28 -0.39
C ILE A 57 4.85 -10.45 -0.51
N ALA A 58 5.34 -11.69 -0.54
CA ALA A 58 6.78 -11.97 -0.65
C ALA A 58 7.41 -11.32 -1.91
N ASP A 59 6.75 -11.43 -3.06
CA ASP A 59 7.19 -10.82 -4.32
C ASP A 59 7.11 -9.29 -4.27
N THR A 60 6.10 -8.73 -3.61
CA THR A 60 5.95 -7.28 -3.48
C THR A 60 7.05 -6.69 -2.60
N LEU A 61 7.34 -7.33 -1.48
CA LEU A 61 8.48 -6.98 -0.64
C LEU A 61 9.78 -7.06 -1.45
N TYR A 62 10.00 -8.15 -2.16
CA TYR A 62 11.22 -8.35 -2.96
C TYR A 62 11.40 -7.27 -4.05
N ALA A 63 10.32 -6.93 -4.76
CA ALA A 63 10.34 -5.97 -5.85
C ALA A 63 10.48 -4.52 -5.37
N TYR A 64 9.85 -4.16 -4.25
CA TYR A 64 9.75 -2.77 -3.76
C TYR A 64 10.15 -2.63 -2.29
N PRO A 65 11.37 -3.04 -1.90
CA PRO A 65 11.80 -3.08 -0.50
C PRO A 65 11.72 -1.72 0.17
N ASP A 66 12.21 -0.66 -0.48
CA ASP A 66 12.28 0.67 0.10
C ASP A 66 10.89 1.26 0.38
N GLU A 67 9.95 1.01 -0.52
CA GLU A 67 8.58 1.50 -0.35
C GLU A 67 7.85 0.74 0.76
N CYS A 68 8.05 -0.58 0.84
CA CYS A 68 7.46 -1.39 1.90
C CYS A 68 8.05 -1.02 3.27
N VAL A 69 9.35 -0.70 3.36
CA VAL A 69 9.98 -0.20 4.60
C VAL A 69 9.36 1.12 5.03
N LYS A 70 9.12 2.05 4.10
CA LYS A 70 8.47 3.33 4.43
C LYS A 70 7.06 3.11 4.98
N LEU A 71 6.27 2.26 4.34
CA LEU A 71 4.93 1.90 4.80
C LEU A 71 4.97 1.26 6.19
N LEU A 72 5.88 0.31 6.41
CA LEU A 72 6.06 -0.34 7.71
C LEU A 72 6.40 0.68 8.81
N LYS A 73 7.31 1.61 8.55
CA LYS A 73 7.68 2.68 9.48
C LYS A 73 6.54 3.67 9.74
N ALA A 74 5.67 3.88 8.76
CA ALA A 74 4.45 4.67 8.89
C ALA A 74 3.30 3.93 9.59
N GLY A 75 3.54 2.71 10.09
CA GLY A 75 2.54 1.94 10.82
C GLY A 75 1.54 1.19 9.95
N ALA A 76 1.88 0.87 8.69
CA ALA A 76 1.00 0.18 7.72
C ALA A 76 0.46 -1.18 8.17
N LEU A 77 1.07 -1.79 9.17
CA LEU A 77 0.58 -3.03 9.77
C LEU A 77 -0.04 -2.82 11.16
N ASP A 78 0.23 -1.68 11.80
CA ASP A 78 -0.17 -1.40 13.19
C ASP A 78 -1.54 -0.72 13.27
N PHE A 79 -1.84 0.14 12.31
CA PHE A 79 -3.07 0.90 12.23
C PHE A 79 -3.83 0.51 10.96
N PRO A 80 -5.17 0.69 10.94
CA PRO A 80 -5.91 0.63 9.70
C PRO A 80 -5.24 1.51 8.65
N LEU A 81 -5.22 1.09 7.37
CA LEU A 81 -4.51 1.88 6.35
C LEU A 81 -5.09 3.28 6.15
N TYR A 82 -6.36 3.46 6.49
CA TYR A 82 -7.02 4.76 6.53
C TYR A 82 -6.73 5.55 7.82
N ALA A 83 -5.87 5.07 8.70
CA ALA A 83 -5.51 5.68 9.99
C ALA A 83 -3.98 5.80 10.15
N LEU A 84 -3.22 5.72 9.06
CA LEU A 84 -1.77 5.71 9.13
C LEU A 84 -1.20 7.00 9.72
N PRO A 85 -0.43 6.93 10.82
CA PRO A 85 0.26 8.10 11.35
C PRO A 85 1.35 8.51 10.36
N GLY A 86 1.14 9.61 9.65
CA GLY A 86 2.18 10.18 8.79
C GLY A 86 1.89 10.18 7.29
N SER A 87 0.61 10.24 6.89
CA SER A 87 0.30 11.20 5.84
C SER A 87 0.63 12.59 6.42
N ILE A 88 1.93 12.95 6.41
CA ILE A 88 2.58 14.00 7.22
C ILE A 88 1.64 15.19 7.42
N PRO A 89 1.10 15.42 8.64
CA PRO A 89 0.50 16.70 8.95
C PRO A 89 1.64 17.71 8.94
N SER A 90 1.52 18.76 8.13
CA SER A 90 2.25 19.98 8.45
C SER A 90 1.93 20.35 9.90
N LYS A 91 2.85 20.98 10.63
CA LYS A 91 2.75 21.30 12.08
C LYS A 91 1.47 22.06 12.49
N ASN A 92 0.62 22.44 11.52
CA ASN A 92 -0.60 23.21 11.63
C ASN A 92 -1.88 22.46 11.16
N GLU A 93 -1.82 21.21 10.71
CA GLU A 93 -2.99 20.48 10.20
C GLU A 93 -3.58 19.56 11.27
N ARG A 94 -4.87 19.76 11.57
CA ARG A 94 -5.65 18.79 12.35
C ARG A 94 -5.75 17.50 11.52
N PRO A 95 -5.53 16.31 12.09
CA PRO A 95 -5.87 15.07 11.42
C PRO A 95 -7.34 15.14 11.01
N SER A 96 -7.64 14.97 9.72
CA SER A 96 -9.01 14.70 9.32
C SER A 96 -9.40 13.36 9.96
N GLU A 97 -10.52 13.35 10.67
CA GLU A 97 -11.07 12.13 11.29
C GLU A 97 -11.68 11.19 10.24
N ASP A 98 -11.74 11.62 8.96
CA ASP A 98 -12.31 10.85 7.85
C ASP A 98 -11.27 9.90 7.21
N PRO A 99 -11.52 8.58 7.25
CA PRO A 99 -10.73 7.56 6.54
C PRO A 99 -10.41 7.87 5.06
N GLU A 100 -11.33 8.51 4.35
CA GLU A 100 -11.18 8.77 2.90
C GLU A 100 -10.10 9.82 2.63
N ASP A 101 -10.00 10.83 3.50
CA ASP A 101 -9.02 11.91 3.38
C ASP A 101 -7.57 11.39 3.53
N LEU A 102 -7.35 10.41 4.41
CA LEU A 102 -6.02 9.86 4.67
C LEU A 102 -5.50 9.02 3.49
N ILE A 103 -6.39 8.26 2.84
CA ILE A 103 -6.08 7.54 1.60
C ILE A 103 -5.87 8.52 0.44
N ALA A 104 -6.73 9.54 0.31
CA ALA A 104 -6.56 10.58 -0.69
C ALA A 104 -5.20 11.29 -0.56
N LYS A 105 -4.78 11.56 0.68
CA LYS A 105 -3.47 12.14 0.98
C LYS A 105 -2.33 11.19 0.64
N ASP A 106 -2.38 9.91 1.01
CA ASP A 106 -1.37 8.90 0.62
C ASP A 106 -1.19 8.83 -0.90
N VAL A 107 -2.30 8.73 -1.65
CA VAL A 107 -2.29 8.68 -3.11
C VAL A 107 -1.71 9.97 -3.71
N THR A 108 -2.11 11.13 -3.20
CA THR A 108 -1.61 12.43 -3.66
C THR A 108 -0.13 12.62 -3.35
N ASP A 109 0.32 12.19 -2.18
CA ASP A 109 1.71 12.28 -1.78
C ASP A 109 2.61 11.34 -2.58
N PHE A 110 2.10 10.16 -2.95
CA PHE A 110 2.85 9.22 -3.76
C PHE A 110 2.88 9.59 -5.26
N LEU A 111 1.76 10.12 -5.79
CA LEU A 111 1.60 10.53 -7.18
C LEU A 111 1.76 12.06 -7.31
N LYS A 112 3.02 12.52 -7.31
CA LYS A 112 3.35 13.95 -7.43
C LYS A 112 2.97 14.54 -8.81
N ALA A 113 2.78 15.86 -8.84
CA ALA A 113 2.24 16.60 -9.99
C ALA A 113 3.18 16.67 -11.20
N ASP A 114 4.48 16.51 -10.96
CA ASP A 114 5.58 16.65 -11.91
C ASP A 114 5.95 15.32 -12.60
N LEU A 115 5.17 14.26 -12.42
CA LEU A 115 5.44 12.96 -13.03
C LEU A 115 5.18 12.97 -14.53
N HIS A 116 6.19 12.62 -15.32
CA HIS A 116 6.02 12.30 -16.74
C HIS A 116 5.25 10.98 -16.93
N GLU A 117 4.67 10.76 -18.12
CA GLU A 117 3.74 9.65 -18.39
C GLU A 117 4.30 8.26 -18.01
N ASN A 118 5.56 7.97 -18.37
CA ASN A 118 6.19 6.70 -18.06
C ASN A 118 6.40 6.50 -16.55
N ASP A 119 6.78 7.57 -15.83
CA ASP A 119 6.95 7.54 -14.39
C ASP A 119 5.60 7.43 -13.66
N LEU A 120 4.56 8.10 -14.17
CA LEU A 120 3.19 7.97 -13.66
C LEU A 120 2.71 6.52 -13.75
N LYS A 121 2.83 5.88 -14.92
CA LYS A 121 2.45 4.46 -15.09
C LYS A 121 3.24 3.54 -14.17
N LYS A 122 4.54 3.81 -13.96
CA LYS A 122 5.37 3.04 -13.03
C LYS A 122 4.92 3.23 -11.58
N LYS A 123 4.71 4.48 -11.16
CA LYS A 123 4.26 4.83 -9.80
C LYS A 123 2.88 4.25 -9.50
N LEU A 124 1.93 4.32 -10.42
CA LEU A 124 0.60 3.70 -10.25
C LEU A 124 0.69 2.20 -9.93
N ARG A 125 1.58 1.46 -10.61
CA ARG A 125 1.81 0.03 -10.33
C ARG A 125 2.43 -0.19 -8.95
N ILE A 126 3.41 0.61 -8.57
CA ILE A 126 4.07 0.51 -7.26
C ILE A 126 3.06 0.82 -6.14
N LEU A 127 2.30 1.91 -6.28
CA LEU A 127 1.28 2.33 -5.33
C LEU A 127 0.28 1.21 -5.09
N ARG A 128 -0.41 0.77 -6.15
CA ARG A 128 -1.40 -0.32 -6.06
C ARG A 128 -0.79 -1.56 -5.42
N ARG A 129 0.37 -2.00 -5.88
CA ARG A 129 0.96 -3.26 -5.41
C ARG A 129 1.36 -3.21 -3.94
N THR A 130 2.04 -2.15 -3.52
CA THR A 130 2.54 -2.02 -2.15
C THR A 130 1.42 -1.83 -1.13
N ARG A 131 0.40 -1.02 -1.44
CA ARG A 131 -0.75 -0.81 -0.53
C ARG A 131 -1.59 -2.08 -0.40
N LEU A 132 -1.85 -2.79 -1.51
CA LEU A 132 -2.55 -4.08 -1.46
C LEU A 132 -1.76 -5.14 -0.67
N ALA A 133 -0.43 -5.14 -0.74
CA ALA A 133 0.36 -6.08 0.06
C ALA A 133 0.24 -5.82 1.57
N MET A 134 0.19 -4.57 2.00
CA MET A 134 -0.05 -4.24 3.42
C MET A 134 -1.48 -4.60 3.86
N LEU A 135 -2.50 -4.35 3.01
CA LEU A 135 -3.87 -4.82 3.29
C LEU A 135 -3.95 -6.33 3.39
N ALA A 136 -3.39 -7.04 2.41
CA ALA A 136 -3.42 -8.50 2.37
C ALA A 136 -2.67 -9.09 3.57
N TRP A 137 -1.57 -8.48 4.00
CA TRP A 137 -0.89 -8.87 5.23
C TRP A 137 -1.83 -8.76 6.43
N ARG A 138 -2.46 -7.58 6.61
CA ARG A 138 -3.37 -7.35 7.74
C ARG A 138 -4.59 -8.27 7.72
N ASP A 139 -5.13 -8.57 6.53
CA ASP A 139 -6.25 -9.49 6.32
C ASP A 139 -5.84 -10.93 6.71
N LEU A 140 -4.73 -11.43 6.16
CA LEU A 140 -4.22 -12.78 6.42
C LEU A 140 -3.91 -13.05 7.90
N THR A 141 -3.58 -12.00 8.66
CA THR A 141 -3.21 -12.11 10.08
C THR A 141 -4.35 -11.71 11.02
N GLY A 142 -5.50 -11.27 10.47
CA GLY A 142 -6.67 -10.85 11.25
C GLY A 142 -6.50 -9.51 11.96
N MET A 143 -5.51 -8.71 11.54
CA MET A 143 -5.29 -7.35 12.03
C MET A 143 -6.26 -6.34 11.42
N ALA A 144 -6.88 -6.67 10.29
CA ALA A 144 -7.94 -5.89 9.67
C ALA A 144 -9.24 -6.71 9.64
N PRO A 145 -10.37 -6.19 10.14
CA PRO A 145 -11.67 -6.78 9.87
C PRO A 145 -12.02 -6.65 8.38
N LEU A 146 -12.87 -7.56 7.89
CA LEU A 146 -13.26 -7.59 6.47
C LEU A 146 -13.85 -6.27 5.95
N ASP A 147 -14.60 -5.54 6.79
CA ASP A 147 -15.14 -4.21 6.44
C ASP A 147 -14.03 -3.18 6.19
N GLU A 148 -12.95 -3.19 6.98
CA GLU A 148 -11.78 -2.34 6.73
C GLU A 148 -11.17 -2.66 5.37
N VAL A 149 -11.01 -3.95 5.04
CA VAL A 149 -10.38 -4.37 3.79
C VAL A 149 -11.19 -3.88 2.59
N PHE A 150 -12.52 -4.06 2.59
CA PHE A 150 -13.38 -3.61 1.50
C PHE A 150 -13.41 -2.08 1.37
N ARG A 151 -13.50 -1.34 2.48
CA ARG A 151 -13.44 0.12 2.46
C ARG A 151 -12.13 0.60 1.87
N ALA A 152 -11.00 0.10 2.38
CA ALA A 152 -9.69 0.51 1.92
C ALA A 152 -9.49 0.20 0.42
N LEU A 153 -9.89 -0.98 -0.05
CA LEU A 153 -9.82 -1.33 -1.48
C LEU A 153 -10.63 -0.37 -2.35
N THR A 154 -11.84 -0.02 -1.92
CA THR A 154 -12.73 0.89 -2.64
C THR A 154 -12.17 2.30 -2.67
N SER A 155 -11.78 2.84 -1.51
CA SER A 155 -11.21 4.19 -1.40
C SER A 155 -9.90 4.31 -2.18
N TYR A 156 -9.00 3.31 -2.12
CA TYR A 156 -7.77 3.35 -2.93
C TYR A 156 -8.07 3.36 -4.42
N ALA A 157 -9.03 2.56 -4.89
CA ALA A 157 -9.40 2.53 -6.30
C ALA A 157 -9.93 3.89 -6.77
N GLU A 158 -10.86 4.48 -6.01
CA GLU A 158 -11.43 5.79 -6.32
C GLU A 158 -10.37 6.90 -6.32
N GLN A 159 -9.57 6.99 -5.26
CA GLN A 159 -8.56 8.04 -5.13
C GLN A 159 -7.46 7.92 -6.18
N ILE A 160 -7.09 6.70 -6.59
CA ILE A 160 -6.17 6.48 -7.72
C ILE A 160 -6.77 7.02 -9.02
N VAL A 161 -8.05 6.76 -9.28
CA VAL A 161 -8.74 7.26 -10.50
C VAL A 161 -8.79 8.78 -10.49
N LEU A 162 -9.26 9.39 -9.41
CA LEU A 162 -9.39 10.85 -9.27
C LEU A 162 -8.02 11.54 -9.43
N ARG A 163 -6.99 11.02 -8.75
CA ARG A 163 -5.64 11.59 -8.83
C ARG A 163 -5.04 11.43 -10.23
N THR A 164 -5.20 10.28 -10.86
CA THR A 164 -4.70 10.05 -12.22
C THR A 164 -5.38 10.99 -13.22
N LEU A 165 -6.70 11.15 -13.12
CA LEU A 165 -7.45 12.08 -13.97
C LEU A 165 -6.93 13.51 -13.82
N ALA A 166 -6.71 13.98 -12.59
CA ALA A 166 -6.15 15.31 -12.34
C ALA A 166 -4.78 15.49 -13.00
N LEU A 167 -3.87 14.52 -12.83
CA LEU A 167 -2.52 14.58 -13.42
C LEU A 167 -2.53 14.59 -14.95
N VAL A 168 -3.34 13.72 -15.57
CA VAL A 168 -3.46 13.65 -17.03
C VAL A 168 -4.08 14.93 -17.59
N ARG A 169 -5.13 15.46 -16.94
CA ARG A 169 -5.73 16.76 -17.32
C ARG A 169 -4.71 17.89 -17.26
N SER A 170 -3.94 17.98 -16.18
CA SER A 170 -2.87 18.98 -16.07
C SER A 170 -1.82 18.83 -17.17
N SER A 171 -1.43 17.59 -17.50
CA SER A 171 -0.49 17.34 -18.61
C SER A 171 -1.05 17.77 -19.97
N PHE A 172 -2.34 17.53 -20.23
CA PHE A 172 -3.00 17.99 -21.45
C PHE A 172 -3.09 19.50 -21.51
N LYS A 173 -3.46 20.16 -20.42
CA LYS A 173 -3.49 21.63 -20.34
C LYS A 173 -2.14 22.25 -20.67
N ILE A 174 -1.04 21.68 -20.18
CA ILE A 174 0.31 22.14 -20.49
C ILE A 174 0.65 21.96 -21.99
N SER A 175 0.21 20.85 -22.59
CA SER A 175 0.58 20.49 -23.96
C SER A 175 -0.31 21.11 -25.03
N LEU A 176 -1.59 21.34 -24.72
CA LEU A 176 -2.64 21.69 -25.68
C LEU A 176 -3.35 23.01 -25.36
N GLY A 177 -3.09 23.61 -24.19
CA GLY A 177 -3.87 24.75 -23.68
C GLY A 177 -5.17 24.31 -23.01
N ASP A 178 -6.03 25.27 -22.69
CA ASP A 178 -7.31 24.97 -22.06
C ASP A 178 -8.30 24.31 -23.02
N ALA A 179 -9.11 23.40 -22.48
CA ALA A 179 -10.23 22.86 -23.23
C ALA A 179 -11.22 23.99 -23.48
N LEU A 180 -11.70 24.11 -24.72
CA LEU A 180 -12.67 25.15 -25.09
C LEU A 180 -14.07 24.55 -25.14
N GLU A 181 -15.06 25.28 -24.65
CA GLU A 181 -16.48 25.03 -24.92
C GLU A 181 -16.81 25.32 -26.40
N ASP A 182 -18.00 24.91 -26.85
CA ASP A 182 -18.48 25.17 -28.22
C ASP A 182 -18.55 26.67 -28.57
N ASN A 183 -18.59 27.55 -27.56
CA ASN A 183 -18.57 29.01 -27.69
C ASN A 183 -17.15 29.61 -27.76
N GLY A 184 -16.09 28.80 -27.58
CA GLY A 184 -14.69 29.23 -27.58
C GLY A 184 -14.14 29.69 -26.22
N ASP A 185 -14.91 29.62 -25.14
CA ASP A 185 -14.46 29.94 -23.79
C ASP A 185 -13.75 28.73 -23.13
N PRO A 186 -12.73 28.95 -22.29
CA PRO A 186 -12.03 27.87 -21.59
C PRO A 186 -12.89 27.23 -20.47
N VAL A 187 -12.80 25.89 -20.35
CA VAL A 187 -13.44 25.03 -19.33
C VAL A 187 -12.55 24.80 -18.11
#